data_AF-A0A536NYA3-F1
#
_entry.id   AF-A0A536NYA3-F1
#
_cell.length_a   1.000
_cell.length_b   1.000
_cell.length_c   1.000
_cell.angle_alpha   90.00
_cell.angle_beta   90.00
_cell.angle_gamma   90.00
#
_symmetry.space_group_name_H-M   'P 1'
#
loop_
_entity.id
_entity.type
_entity.pdbx_description
1 polymer ?
#
loop_
_entity_poly.entity_id
_entity_poly.type
_entity_poly.pdbx_seq_one_letter_code
_entity_poly.pdbx_strand_id
1 'polypeptide(L)'
;MYLYWLPLGAGGNFVRLNGKVYEAVAARIQQRPPSDLYHSALQVVVPEGRYVIEQTPVIDAHGSERGVVAEGPVGARWAGRFRIFRYEVRRWRDGVIPDVDEAVGGPHRLSSDLGDARRLRELVPQVPMLVWGRDEAGAGEMWNSNSIISWLIARTGLDADSITPPAGGRAPGWNAGIVVAARQGGPAGRPPLLKRLLTNSSK
;
A
#
# COMPACT_ATOMS: atom_id res chain seq x y z
N MET A 1 -11.83 2.75 -7.65
CA MET A 1 -10.74 2.41 -6.70
C MET A 1 -10.24 3.68 -6.06
N TYR A 2 -10.06 3.69 -4.74
CA TYR A 2 -9.74 4.88 -3.96
C TYR A 2 -8.57 4.61 -3.02
N LEU A 3 -7.73 5.63 -2.88
CA LEU A 3 -6.64 5.72 -1.92
C LEU A 3 -7.02 6.74 -0.86
N TYR A 4 -6.66 6.46 0.39
CA TYR A 4 -6.83 7.38 1.51
C TYR A 4 -5.48 7.69 2.11
N TRP A 5 -5.22 8.97 2.38
CA TRP A 5 -4.04 9.42 3.10
C TRP A 5 -4.41 9.74 4.54
N LEU A 6 -3.93 8.92 5.46
CA LEU A 6 -4.21 9.02 6.88
C LEU A 6 -2.95 9.50 7.61
N PRO A 7 -3.05 10.55 8.44
CA PRO A 7 -1.93 10.96 9.29
C PRO A 7 -1.43 9.77 10.12
N LEU A 8 -0.11 9.64 10.25
CA LEU A 8 0.47 8.56 11.06
C LEU A 8 0.09 8.74 12.53
N GLY A 9 -0.62 7.74 13.07
CA GLY A 9 -1.18 7.79 14.42
C GLY A 9 -2.52 8.51 14.53
N ALA A 10 -3.26 8.63 13.42
CA ALA A 10 -4.72 8.76 13.46
C ALA A 10 -5.29 7.70 14.43
N GLY A 11 -6.27 8.09 15.26
CA GLY A 11 -6.85 7.22 16.28
C GLY A 11 -5.97 6.88 17.50
N GLY A 12 -4.70 7.31 17.60
CA GLY A 12 -3.83 6.91 18.72
C GLY A 12 -2.57 7.76 19.00
N ASN A 13 -2.45 8.28 20.23
CA ASN A 13 -1.36 9.16 20.65
C ASN A 13 0.04 8.53 20.62
N PHE A 14 0.16 7.23 20.91
CA PHE A 14 1.47 6.56 20.97
C PHE A 14 2.13 6.49 19.59
N VAL A 15 1.40 6.04 18.57
CA VAL A 15 1.90 5.96 17.19
C VAL A 15 2.23 7.35 16.67
N ARG A 16 1.39 8.34 16.98
CA ARG A 16 1.61 9.73 16.59
C ARG A 16 2.89 10.32 17.18
N LEU A 17 3.14 10.10 18.47
CA LEU A 17 4.36 10.59 19.14
C LEU A 17 5.62 9.90 18.61
N ASN A 18 5.60 8.57 18.49
CA ASN A 18 6.73 7.81 17.95
C ASN A 18 7.03 8.20 16.49
N GLY A 19 5.98 8.40 15.68
CA GLY A 19 6.11 8.89 14.30
C GLY A 19 6.81 10.24 14.22
N LYS A 20 6.42 11.19 15.07
CA LYS A 20 7.08 12.51 15.16
C LYS A 20 8.55 12.42 15.58
N VAL A 21 8.87 11.58 16.58
CA VAL A 21 10.26 11.39 17.04
C VAL A 21 11.11 10.75 15.95
N TYR A 22 10.61 9.67 15.34
CA TYR A 22 11.26 9.01 14.21
C TYR A 22 11.56 10.01 13.08
N GLU A 23 10.56 10.80 12.71
CA GLU A 23 10.70 11.77 11.63
C GLU A 23 11.67 12.89 11.98
N ALA A 24 11.63 13.43 13.21
CA ALA A 24 12.57 14.45 13.64
C ALA A 24 14.02 13.97 13.55
N VAL A 25 14.29 12.74 13.97
CA VAL A 25 15.63 12.12 13.88
C VAL A 25 16.00 11.86 12.42
N ALA A 26 15.12 11.24 11.64
CA ALA A 26 15.38 10.91 10.24
C ALA A 26 15.62 12.18 9.40
N ALA A 27 14.79 13.21 9.58
CA ALA A 27 14.93 14.50 8.92
C ALA A 27 16.25 15.19 9.28
N ARG A 28 16.65 15.12 10.56
CA ARG A 28 17.92 15.68 11.03
C ARG A 28 19.15 14.98 10.44
N ILE A 29 19.10 13.65 10.32
CA ILE A 29 20.16 12.84 9.66
C ILE A 29 20.22 13.19 8.17
N GLN A 30 19.06 13.32 7.52
CA GLN A 30 18.93 13.64 6.10
C GLN A 30 19.05 15.14 5.79
N GLN A 31 19.35 15.98 6.79
CA GLN A 31 19.49 17.43 6.67
C GLN A 31 18.32 18.12 5.97
N ARG A 32 17.09 17.68 6.27
CA ARG A 32 15.85 18.24 5.74
C ARG A 32 14.93 18.68 6.89
N PRO A 33 13.95 19.58 6.64
CA PRO A 33 12.90 19.83 7.61
C PRO A 33 12.06 18.56 7.86
N PRO A 34 11.51 18.37 9.08
CA PRO A 34 10.51 17.34 9.35
C PRO A 34 9.27 17.51 8.46
N SER A 35 8.67 16.40 8.07
CA SER A 35 7.45 16.34 7.26
C SER A 35 6.34 15.62 8.00
N ASP A 36 5.09 15.90 7.65
CA ASP A 36 3.99 15.09 8.15
C ASP A 36 4.08 13.67 7.60
N LEU A 37 3.93 12.67 8.46
CA LEU A 37 3.96 11.27 8.04
C LEU A 37 2.55 10.81 7.72
N TYR A 38 2.39 10.18 6.56
CA TYR A 38 1.13 9.59 6.13
C TYR A 38 1.29 8.08 5.93
N HIS A 39 0.24 7.35 6.31
CA HIS A 39 0.03 5.99 5.86
C HIS A 39 -1.14 5.95 4.88
N SER A 40 -1.16 4.93 4.03
CA SER A 40 -2.14 4.77 2.99
C SER A 40 -3.03 3.55 3.23
N ALA A 41 -4.30 3.69 2.86
CA ALA A 41 -5.26 2.60 2.80
C ALA A 41 -5.94 2.57 1.42
N LEU A 42 -6.30 1.38 0.95
CA LEU A 42 -6.97 1.20 -0.33
C LEU A 42 -8.40 0.69 -0.16
N GLN A 43 -9.30 1.26 -0.95
CA GLN A 43 -10.66 0.76 -1.13
C GLN A 43 -10.90 0.40 -2.60
N VAL A 44 -11.31 -0.83 -2.83
CA VAL A 44 -11.65 -1.37 -4.15
C VAL A 44 -13.14 -1.67 -4.19
N VAL A 45 -13.80 -1.29 -5.28
CA VAL A 45 -15.22 -1.56 -5.51
C VAL A 45 -15.35 -2.37 -6.79
N VAL A 46 -15.94 -3.55 -6.68
CA VAL A 46 -16.25 -4.48 -7.78
C VAL A 46 -17.69 -4.99 -7.60
N PRO A 47 -18.34 -5.61 -8.60
CA PRO A 47 -19.70 -6.13 -8.45
C PRO A 47 -19.91 -7.06 -7.25
N GLU A 48 -18.87 -7.79 -6.84
CA GLU A 48 -18.90 -8.71 -5.71
C GLU A 48 -18.89 -7.99 -4.34
N GLY A 49 -18.61 -6.69 -4.30
CA GLY A 49 -18.64 -5.88 -3.09
C GLY A 49 -17.51 -4.85 -2.99
N ARG A 50 -17.49 -4.18 -1.85
CA ARG A 50 -16.42 -3.26 -1.44
C ARG A 50 -15.36 -4.05 -0.69
N TYR A 51 -14.09 -3.78 -0.96
CA TYR A 51 -12.97 -4.41 -0.26
C TYR A 51 -12.04 -3.33 0.26
N VAL A 52 -11.69 -3.42 1.54
CA VAL A 52 -10.63 -2.62 2.15
C VAL A 52 -9.36 -3.46 2.20
N ILE A 53 -8.24 -2.85 1.81
CA ILE A 53 -6.92 -3.45 1.85
C ILE A 53 -6.07 -2.66 2.82
N GLU A 54 -5.60 -3.36 3.84
CA GLU A 54 -4.86 -2.80 4.95
C GLU A 54 -3.85 -3.84 5.46
N GLN A 55 -2.83 -3.36 6.17
CA GLN A 55 -1.92 -4.20 6.92
C GLN A 55 -2.09 -3.93 8.41
N THR A 56 -2.16 -4.99 9.22
CA THR A 56 -2.32 -4.89 10.67
C THR A 56 -1.34 -5.84 11.38
N PRO A 57 -1.10 -5.68 12.69
CA PRO A 57 -0.48 -6.74 13.49
C PRO A 57 -1.33 -8.03 13.48
N VAL A 58 -0.70 -9.19 13.70
CA VAL A 58 -1.44 -10.46 13.93
C VAL A 58 -2.00 -10.45 15.35
N ILE A 59 -3.32 -10.54 15.49
CA ILE A 59 -4.01 -10.48 16.79
C ILE A 59 -4.27 -11.88 17.36
N ASP A 60 -4.65 -12.84 16.51
CA ASP A 60 -4.95 -14.23 16.90
C ASP A 60 -4.73 -15.22 15.72
N ALA A 61 -5.21 -16.46 15.83
CA ALA A 61 -5.10 -17.48 14.78
C ALA A 61 -6.23 -17.49 13.73
N HIS A 62 -7.31 -16.75 13.94
CA HIS A 62 -8.52 -16.76 13.09
C HIS A 62 -8.47 -15.67 12.00
N GLY A 63 -7.29 -15.46 11.40
CA GLY A 63 -7.08 -14.41 10.40
C GLY A 63 -7.99 -14.52 9.17
N SER A 64 -8.36 -15.74 8.77
CA SER A 64 -9.25 -15.98 7.62
C SER A 64 -10.62 -15.33 7.77
N GLU A 65 -11.17 -15.30 8.98
CA GLU A 65 -12.46 -14.66 9.31
C GLU A 65 -12.39 -13.13 9.19
N ARG A 66 -11.18 -12.56 9.26
CA ARG A 66 -10.89 -11.12 9.09
C ARG A 66 -10.41 -10.76 7.68
N GLY A 67 -10.47 -11.70 6.74
CA GLY A 67 -10.01 -11.50 5.37
C GLY A 67 -8.49 -11.39 5.25
N VAL A 68 -7.71 -11.97 6.17
CA VAL A 68 -6.26 -12.09 6.02
C VAL A 68 -5.95 -12.96 4.81
N VAL A 69 -5.08 -12.46 3.93
CA VAL A 69 -4.66 -13.16 2.71
C VAL A 69 -3.18 -13.48 2.69
N ALA A 70 -2.37 -12.84 3.54
CA ALA A 70 -0.95 -13.11 3.68
C ALA A 70 -0.41 -12.66 5.05
N GLU A 71 0.71 -13.24 5.47
CA GLU A 71 1.43 -12.86 6.68
C GLU A 71 2.93 -12.73 6.42
N GLY A 72 3.58 -11.75 7.06
CA GLY A 72 5.02 -11.52 6.93
C GLY A 72 5.70 -11.23 8.27
N PRO A 73 7.04 -11.39 8.36
CA PRO A 73 7.80 -11.17 9.58
C PRO A 73 8.01 -9.69 9.90
N VAL A 74 8.17 -9.35 11.18
CA VAL A 74 8.48 -8.00 11.67
C VAL A 74 9.90 -7.96 12.24
N GLY A 75 10.69 -6.98 11.80
CA GLY A 75 12.02 -6.68 12.35
C GLY A 75 13.13 -7.67 11.98
N ALA A 76 12.88 -8.98 12.03
CA ALA A 76 13.82 -10.01 11.60
C ALA A 76 13.08 -11.24 11.04
N ARG A 77 13.60 -11.80 9.94
CA ARG A 77 13.00 -12.96 9.26
C ARG A 77 12.83 -14.16 10.18
N TRP A 78 13.83 -14.44 11.02
CA TRP A 78 13.77 -15.55 11.98
C TRP A 78 12.74 -15.33 13.09
N ALA A 79 12.40 -14.08 13.43
CA ALA A 79 11.46 -13.77 14.50
C ALA A 79 10.01 -14.07 14.11
N GLY A 80 9.70 -14.12 12.81
CA GLY A 80 8.37 -14.46 12.28
C GLY A 80 7.84 -15.85 12.68
N ARG A 81 8.69 -16.72 13.24
CA ARG A 81 8.25 -17.98 13.88
C ARG A 81 7.38 -17.74 15.13
N PHE A 82 7.45 -16.55 15.72
CA PHE A 82 6.61 -16.13 16.84
C PHE A 82 5.52 -15.17 16.35
N ARG A 83 4.27 -15.41 16.76
CA ARG A 83 3.10 -14.65 16.30
C ARG A 83 3.23 -13.14 16.50
N ILE A 84 3.79 -12.70 17.63
CA ILE A 84 3.95 -11.28 17.97
C ILE A 84 4.89 -10.52 17.03
N PHE A 85 5.73 -11.23 16.26
CA PHE A 85 6.63 -10.64 15.26
C PHE A 85 6.15 -10.93 13.84
N ARG A 86 4.83 -10.96 13.63
CA ARG A 86 4.21 -11.07 12.31
C ARG A 86 3.21 -9.93 12.09
N TYR A 87 3.08 -9.54 10.82
CA TYR A 87 2.01 -8.68 10.33
C TYR A 87 1.11 -9.46 9.37
N GLU A 88 -0.15 -9.04 9.26
CA GLU A 88 -1.15 -9.56 8.33
C GLU A 88 -1.41 -8.54 7.23
N VAL A 89 -1.60 -9.03 5.99
CA VAL A 89 -2.24 -8.25 4.92
C VAL A 89 -3.68 -8.72 4.80
N ARG A 90 -4.62 -7.77 4.88
CA ARG A 90 -6.05 -8.04 4.82
C ARG A 90 -6.63 -7.56 3.51
N ARG A 91 -7.59 -8.33 3.01
CA ARG A 91 -8.50 -7.99 1.91
C ARG A 91 -9.92 -8.25 2.40
N TRP A 92 -10.47 -7.27 3.11
CA TRP A 92 -11.70 -7.45 3.87
C TRP A 92 -12.92 -6.96 3.11
N ARG A 93 -13.86 -7.87 2.82
CA ARG A 93 -15.15 -7.53 2.20
C ARG A 93 -15.99 -6.70 3.16
N ASP A 94 -16.50 -5.59 2.68
CA ASP A 94 -17.30 -4.60 3.38
C ASP A 94 -16.60 -4.00 4.62
N GLY A 95 -15.27 -4.14 4.70
CA GLY A 95 -14.45 -3.61 5.77
C GLY A 95 -14.51 -2.09 5.91
N VAL A 96 -14.02 -1.62 7.05
CA VAL A 96 -13.92 -0.19 7.40
C VAL A 96 -12.44 0.18 7.46
N ILE A 97 -12.10 1.34 6.91
CA ILE A 97 -10.79 1.96 7.10
C ILE A 97 -10.83 2.67 8.46
N PRO A 98 -10.00 2.27 9.44
CA PRO A 98 -9.91 2.99 10.70
C PRO A 98 -9.58 4.47 10.47
N ASP A 99 -10.21 5.34 11.26
CA ASP A 99 -9.96 6.79 11.24
C ASP A 99 -10.11 7.44 9.84
N VAL A 100 -10.96 6.88 8.98
CA VAL A 100 -11.21 7.41 7.63
C VAL A 100 -11.66 8.89 7.64
N ASP A 101 -12.28 9.34 8.72
CA ASP A 101 -12.68 10.74 8.91
C ASP A 101 -11.48 11.68 9.12
N GLU A 102 -10.31 11.16 9.49
CA GLU A 102 -9.04 11.89 9.54
C GLU A 102 -8.33 11.93 8.17
N ALA A 103 -8.88 11.30 7.12
CA ALA A 103 -8.25 11.26 5.81
C ALA A 103 -8.15 12.66 5.18
N VAL A 104 -6.92 13.13 4.97
CA VAL A 104 -6.67 14.48 4.45
C VAL A 104 -7.00 14.53 2.96
N GLY A 105 -7.89 15.44 2.58
CA GLY A 105 -8.37 15.58 1.20
C GLY A 105 -9.41 14.54 0.78
N GLY A 106 -9.84 13.66 1.69
CA GLY A 106 -10.83 12.62 1.42
C GLY A 106 -10.34 11.52 0.46
N PRO A 107 -11.26 10.75 -0.16
CA PRO A 107 -10.90 9.65 -1.04
C PRO A 107 -10.25 10.14 -2.35
N HIS A 108 -9.00 9.76 -2.57
CA HIS A 108 -8.29 10.01 -3.81
C HIS A 108 -8.60 8.91 -4.83
N ARG A 109 -9.37 9.23 -5.88
CA ARG A 109 -9.76 8.26 -6.91
C ARG A 109 -8.58 7.92 -7.82
N LEU A 110 -8.11 6.68 -7.74
CA LEU A 110 -7.00 6.17 -8.57
C LEU A 110 -7.45 5.74 -9.97
N SER A 111 -8.59 5.06 -10.06
CA SER A 111 -9.14 4.57 -11.32
C SER A 111 -10.65 4.34 -11.19
N SER A 112 -11.37 4.54 -12.28
CA SER A 112 -12.77 4.14 -12.46
C SER A 112 -12.93 2.89 -13.32
N ASP A 113 -11.83 2.31 -13.83
CA ASP A 113 -11.87 1.07 -14.59
C ASP A 113 -12.09 -0.13 -13.65
N LEU A 114 -13.11 -0.93 -13.97
CA LEU A 114 -13.43 -2.15 -13.24
C LEU A 114 -12.35 -3.24 -13.41
N GLY A 115 -11.65 -3.25 -14.54
CA GLY A 115 -10.52 -4.13 -14.79
C GLY A 115 -9.36 -3.89 -13.82
N ASP A 116 -9.03 -2.62 -13.57
CA ASP A 116 -8.00 -2.24 -12.59
C ASP A 116 -8.41 -2.66 -11.17
N ALA A 117 -9.67 -2.41 -10.80
CA ALA A 117 -10.21 -2.81 -9.50
C ALA A 117 -10.13 -4.33 -9.27
N ARG A 118 -10.54 -5.14 -10.26
CA ARG A 118 -10.44 -6.60 -10.18
C ARG A 118 -8.99 -7.07 -10.09
N ARG A 119 -8.12 -6.52 -10.93
CA ARG A 119 -6.69 -6.87 -10.93
C ARG A 119 -6.04 -6.56 -9.58
N LEU A 120 -6.34 -5.40 -8.99
CA LEU A 120 -5.81 -5.06 -7.67
C LEU A 120 -6.28 -6.08 -6.61
N ARG A 121 -7.57 -6.43 -6.61
CA ARG A 121 -8.15 -7.41 -5.68
C ARG A 121 -7.49 -8.80 -5.80
N GLU A 122 -7.08 -9.19 -7.00
CA GLU A 122 -6.40 -10.45 -7.30
C GLU A 122 -4.90 -10.43 -6.98
N LEU A 123 -4.29 -9.25 -6.96
CA LEU A 123 -2.89 -9.05 -6.61
C LEU A 123 -2.62 -9.08 -5.09
N VAL A 124 -3.62 -8.81 -4.23
CA VAL A 124 -3.41 -8.73 -2.77
C VAL A 124 -2.74 -9.97 -2.17
N PRO A 125 -3.14 -11.21 -2.52
CA PRO A 125 -2.46 -12.42 -2.01
C PRO A 125 -1.02 -12.61 -2.56
N GLN A 126 -0.63 -11.85 -3.58
CA GLN A 126 0.67 -11.96 -4.25
C GLN A 126 1.71 -10.94 -3.74
N VAL A 127 1.34 -10.12 -2.76
CA VAL A 127 2.24 -9.13 -2.16
C VAL A 127 3.48 -9.84 -1.59
N PRO A 128 4.69 -9.31 -1.82
CA PRO A 128 5.92 -9.85 -1.22
C PRO A 128 5.88 -9.73 0.30
N MET A 129 6.03 -10.86 1.00
CA MET A 129 6.10 -10.90 2.46
C MET A 129 7.51 -10.61 2.97
N LEU A 130 7.99 -9.40 2.64
CA LEU A 130 9.28 -8.91 3.09
C LEU A 130 9.24 -8.52 4.57
N VAL A 131 10.40 -8.49 5.21
CA VAL A 131 10.53 -8.16 6.64
C VAL A 131 10.13 -6.70 6.88
N TRP A 132 9.05 -6.51 7.64
CA TRP A 132 8.58 -5.18 8.01
C TRP A 132 9.64 -4.41 8.80
N GLY A 133 9.81 -3.13 8.46
CA GLY A 133 10.76 -2.23 9.10
C GLY A 133 12.21 -2.45 8.64
N ARG A 134 12.44 -3.26 7.61
CA ARG A 134 13.76 -3.50 7.01
C ARG A 134 13.75 -3.19 5.52
N ASP A 135 14.89 -2.72 5.02
CA ASP A 135 15.15 -2.68 3.58
C ASP A 135 15.69 -4.04 3.11
N GLU A 136 14.86 -5.07 3.20
CA GLU A 136 15.26 -6.43 2.81
C GLU A 136 15.47 -6.56 1.30
N ALA A 137 14.74 -5.76 0.51
CA ALA A 137 14.87 -5.76 -0.94
C ALA A 137 16.03 -4.91 -1.46
N GLY A 138 16.70 -4.11 -0.64
CA GLY A 138 17.68 -3.13 -1.13
C GLY A 138 17.04 -2.11 -2.07
N ALA A 139 15.88 -1.58 -1.68
CA ALA A 139 15.11 -0.57 -2.40
C ALA A 139 15.37 0.85 -1.88
N GLY A 140 16.20 1.01 -0.84
CA GLY A 140 16.60 2.30 -0.26
C GLY A 140 15.65 2.80 0.83
N GLU A 141 14.52 2.13 1.07
CA GLU A 141 13.59 2.41 2.17
C GLU A 141 13.12 1.11 2.83
N MET A 142 12.68 1.21 4.08
CA MET A 142 12.10 0.05 4.77
C MET A 142 10.78 -0.42 4.12
N TRP A 143 10.53 -1.72 4.17
CA TRP A 143 9.22 -2.29 3.83
C TRP A 143 8.20 -1.99 4.91
N ASN A 144 7.05 -1.41 4.52
CA ASN A 144 5.92 -1.14 5.40
C ASN A 144 4.57 -1.15 4.62
N SER A 145 3.51 -0.58 5.21
CA SER A 145 2.16 -0.61 4.65
C SER A 145 2.08 0.22 3.38
N ASN A 146 2.73 1.38 3.35
CA ASN A 146 2.85 2.18 2.13
C ASN A 146 3.57 1.42 1.01
N SER A 147 4.57 0.58 1.34
CA SER A 147 5.23 -0.29 0.36
C SER A 147 4.27 -1.31 -0.25
N ILE A 148 3.40 -1.90 0.57
CA ILE A 148 2.38 -2.86 0.10
C ILE A 148 1.39 -2.16 -0.85
N ILE A 149 0.90 -0.98 -0.45
CA ILE A 149 -0.06 -0.21 -1.23
C ILE A 149 0.53 0.26 -2.56
N SER A 150 1.72 0.85 -2.56
CA SER A 150 2.37 1.32 -3.79
C SER A 150 2.76 0.17 -4.70
N TRP A 151 3.18 -0.98 -4.15
CA TRP A 151 3.42 -2.21 -4.92
C TRP A 151 2.14 -2.69 -5.61
N LEU A 152 1.00 -2.72 -4.90
CA LEU A 152 -0.28 -3.12 -5.49
C LEU A 152 -0.69 -2.21 -6.64
N ILE A 153 -0.57 -0.89 -6.46
CA ILE A 153 -0.89 0.11 -7.49
C ILE A 153 0.05 -0.10 -8.70
N ALA A 154 1.36 -0.15 -8.49
CA ALA A 154 2.32 -0.34 -9.57
C ALA A 154 2.09 -1.66 -10.34
N ARG A 155 1.79 -2.76 -9.65
CA ARG A 155 1.49 -4.06 -10.27
C ARG A 155 0.18 -4.09 -11.06
N THR A 156 -0.75 -3.15 -10.80
CA THR A 156 -1.92 -2.97 -11.67
C THR A 156 -1.58 -2.29 -13.00
N GLY A 157 -0.40 -1.66 -13.09
CA GLY A 157 0.02 -0.86 -14.24
C GLY A 157 -0.43 0.59 -14.19
N LEU A 158 -0.87 1.06 -13.01
CA LEU A 158 -1.09 2.47 -12.72
C LEU A 158 0.24 3.13 -12.32
N ASP A 159 0.34 4.44 -12.60
CA ASP A 159 1.51 5.24 -12.26
C ASP A 159 1.51 5.57 -10.75
N ALA A 160 2.19 4.73 -9.97
CA ALA A 160 2.34 4.92 -8.53
C ALA A 160 3.31 6.06 -8.19
N ASP A 161 4.21 6.44 -9.11
CA ASP A 161 5.18 7.53 -8.89
C ASP A 161 4.50 8.90 -8.92
N SER A 162 3.43 9.05 -9.72
CA SER A 162 2.63 10.27 -9.78
C SER A 162 1.79 10.57 -8.53
N ILE A 163 1.65 9.58 -7.64
CA ILE A 163 0.77 9.68 -6.46
C ILE A 163 1.57 10.23 -5.29
N THR A 164 1.22 11.43 -4.85
CA THR A 164 1.88 12.10 -3.73
C THR A 164 0.99 12.16 -2.49
N PRO A 165 1.56 12.07 -1.28
CA PRO A 165 0.83 12.41 -0.06
C PRO A 165 0.44 13.91 -0.04
N PRO A 166 -0.41 14.33 0.91
CA PRO A 166 -0.78 15.74 1.08
C PRO A 166 0.44 16.66 1.21
N ALA A 167 0.27 17.93 0.87
CA ALA A 167 1.34 18.92 0.84
C ALA A 167 2.09 18.98 2.18
N GLY A 168 3.42 19.03 2.12
CA GLY A 168 4.30 18.99 3.31
C GLY A 168 4.46 17.60 3.93
N GLY A 169 3.79 16.59 3.37
CA GLY A 169 3.81 15.22 3.83
C GLY A 169 4.80 14.31 3.11
N ARG A 170 5.10 13.17 3.73
CA ARG A 170 5.77 12.03 3.11
C ARG A 170 5.10 10.72 3.51
N ALA A 171 5.25 9.71 2.65
CA ALA A 171 4.79 8.34 2.88
C ALA A 171 6.01 7.40 2.85
N PRO A 172 6.75 7.24 3.96
CA PRO A 172 7.93 6.37 3.98
C PRO A 172 7.57 4.96 3.50
N GLY A 173 8.45 4.33 2.73
CA GLY A 173 8.25 2.98 2.19
C GLY A 173 7.49 2.95 0.88
N TRP A 174 6.85 4.06 0.45
CA TRP A 174 6.15 4.13 -0.83
C TRP A 174 7.08 3.79 -2.01
N ASN A 175 8.28 4.37 -2.04
CA ASN A 175 9.25 4.10 -3.10
C ASN A 175 9.72 2.64 -3.10
N ALA A 176 9.87 2.02 -1.91
CA ALA A 176 10.25 0.61 -1.83
C ALA A 176 9.26 -0.31 -2.55
N GLY A 177 7.95 -0.04 -2.43
CA GLY A 177 6.93 -0.83 -3.13
C GLY A 177 7.01 -0.70 -4.65
N ILE A 178 7.25 0.52 -5.16
CA ILE A 178 7.42 0.80 -6.60
C ILE A 178 8.64 0.07 -7.15
N VAL A 179 9.79 0.20 -6.48
CA VAL A 179 11.04 -0.45 -6.88
C VAL A 179 10.90 -1.98 -6.89
N VAL A 180 10.26 -2.55 -5.86
CA VAL A 180 10.02 -4.00 -5.79
C VAL A 180 9.06 -4.45 -6.90
N ALA A 181 8.02 -3.69 -7.20
CA ALA A 181 7.09 -4.00 -8.29
C ALA A 181 7.80 -3.98 -9.66
N ALA A 182 8.62 -2.96 -9.92
CA ALA A 182 9.36 -2.81 -11.17
C ALA A 182 10.34 -3.99 -11.43
N ARG A 183 11.00 -4.49 -10.38
CA ARG A 183 11.91 -5.65 -10.48
C ARG A 183 11.21 -6.96 -10.81
N GLN A 184 9.90 -7.07 -10.57
CA GLN A 184 9.11 -8.27 -10.86
C GLN A 184 8.56 -8.31 -12.30
N GLY A 185 8.94 -7.34 -13.15
CA GLY A 185 8.46 -7.22 -14.53
C GLY A 185 7.14 -6.45 -14.64
N GLY A 186 6.74 -6.12 -15.88
CA GLY A 186 5.56 -5.31 -16.19
C GLY A 186 4.23 -5.82 -15.59
N PRO A 187 3.14 -5.02 -15.67
CA PRO A 187 1.88 -5.32 -15.00
C PRO A 187 1.42 -6.75 -15.28
N ALA A 188 0.98 -7.45 -14.23
CA ALA A 188 0.54 -8.83 -14.34
C ALA A 188 -0.59 -8.93 -15.38
N GLY A 189 -0.27 -9.37 -16.59
CA GLY A 189 -1.24 -9.65 -17.65
C GLY A 189 -1.98 -8.44 -18.25
N ARG A 190 -1.29 -7.37 -18.67
CA ARG A 190 -1.89 -6.41 -19.62
C ARG A 190 -1.66 -6.95 -21.04
N PRO A 191 -2.68 -7.47 -21.76
CA PRO A 191 -2.49 -7.73 -23.19
C PRO A 191 -2.12 -6.40 -23.88
N PRO A 192 -1.21 -6.42 -24.86
CA PRO A 192 -0.78 -5.20 -25.52
C PRO A 192 -1.99 -4.48 -26.12
N LEU A 193 -2.10 -3.18 -25.87
CA LEU A 193 -3.06 -2.31 -26.55
C LEU A 193 -2.80 -2.41 -28.06
N LEU A 194 -3.65 -3.15 -28.76
CA LEU A 194 -3.74 -3.08 -30.22
C LEU A 194 -4.01 -1.61 -30.57
N LYS A 195 -2.99 -0.95 -31.12
CA LYS A 195 -3.19 0.32 -31.83
C LYS A 195 -4.34 0.09 -32.80
N ARG A 196 -5.48 0.73 -32.57
CA ARG A 196 -6.51 0.92 -33.61
C ARG A 196 -5.81 1.67 -34.74
N LEU A 197 -5.28 0.93 -35.70
CA LEU A 197 -4.96 1.47 -37.01
C LEU A 197 -6.28 1.93 -37.60
N LEU A 198 -6.43 3.25 -37.67
CA LEU A 198 -7.35 3.91 -38.57
C LEU A 198 -7.02 3.42 -39.99
N THR A 199 -7.83 2.50 -40.50
CA THR A 199 -8.02 2.41 -41.96
C THR A 199 -9.29 3.16 -42.28
N ASN A 200 -9.10 4.45 -42.56
CA ASN A 200 -9.84 5.12 -43.61
C ASN A 200 -9.72 4.27 -44.87
N SER A 201 -10.85 3.86 -45.43
CA SER A 201 -10.98 3.68 -46.87
C SER A 201 -12.42 3.94 -47.24
N SER A 202 -12.64 5.10 -47.82
CA SER A 202 -13.76 5.39 -48.71
C SER A 202 -13.88 4.28 -49.75
N LYS A 203 -15.10 3.79 -49.94
CA LYS A 203 -15.83 3.80 -51.21
C LYS A 203 -17.30 3.49 -50.94
#